data_AF-A0A7S1HE79-F1
#
_entry.id   AF-A0A7S1HE79-F1
#
_cell.length_a   1.000
_cell.length_b   1.000
_cell.length_c   1.000
_cell.angle_alpha   90.00
_cell.angle_beta   90.00
_cell.angle_gamma   90.00
#
_symmetry.space_group_name_H-M   'P 1'
#
loop_
_entity.id
_entity.type
_entity.pdbx_description
1 polymer ?
#
loop_
_entity_poly.entity_id
_entity_poly.type
_entity_poly.pdbx_seq_one_letter_code
_entity_poly.pdbx_strand_id
1 'polypeptide(L)'
;LTPEHVPAHLSQGGKLDMQIKVEKGRGYVPGTLRRFGDEPTKSIGRIVLDASFSPVKRVSYAVENARVEQRTDLDKLVMEIETNGAISPEEAIRASAKILVEQLAVFAQLQGTDLIDSFDQPAQRSSSFDPILLRPVDELELTVRSDNCLK
;
A
#
# COMPACT_ATOMS: atom_id res chain seq x y z
N LEU A 1 6.57 3.93 -17.28
CA LEU A 1 5.47 2.94 -17.12
C LEU A 1 4.33 3.11 -18.14
N THR A 2 4.38 4.08 -19.07
CA THR A 2 3.38 4.23 -20.15
C THR A 2 4.02 4.50 -21.51
N PRO A 3 4.83 3.57 -22.06
CA PRO A 3 5.50 3.77 -23.36
C PRO A 3 4.51 3.82 -24.54
N GLU A 4 3.34 3.20 -24.39
CA GLU A 4 2.29 3.11 -25.41
C GLU A 4 1.45 4.39 -25.56
N HIS A 5 1.67 5.42 -24.72
CA HIS A 5 0.84 6.62 -24.76
C HIS A 5 1.22 7.50 -25.95
N VAL A 6 0.35 7.57 -26.96
CA VAL A 6 0.54 8.39 -28.16
C VAL A 6 0.08 9.83 -27.91
N PRO A 7 1.00 10.83 -27.87
CA PRO A 7 0.63 12.21 -27.56
C PRO A 7 0.03 12.97 -28.76
N ALA A 8 0.42 12.63 -29.99
CA ALA A 8 -0.06 13.27 -31.21
C ALA A 8 0.23 12.43 -32.46
N HIS A 9 -0.49 12.73 -33.55
CA HIS A 9 -0.20 12.23 -34.90
C HIS A 9 0.14 13.41 -35.82
N LEU A 10 1.14 13.26 -36.69
CA LEU A 10 1.61 14.31 -37.59
C LEU A 10 1.45 13.88 -39.05
N SER A 11 0.97 14.79 -39.90
CA SER A 11 0.93 14.61 -41.35
C SER A 11 2.30 14.85 -41.99
N GLN A 12 2.45 14.49 -43.26
CA GLN A 12 3.70 14.71 -44.01
C GLN A 12 4.11 16.19 -43.97
N GLY A 13 5.34 16.46 -43.54
CA GLY A 13 5.87 17.82 -43.35
C GLY A 13 5.55 18.49 -42.01
N GLY A 14 4.78 17.86 -41.12
CA GLY A 14 4.47 18.37 -39.79
C GLY A 14 5.68 18.35 -38.85
N LYS A 15 5.80 19.38 -37.99
CA LYS A 15 6.79 19.46 -36.91
C LYS A 15 6.08 19.81 -35.61
N LEU A 16 6.41 19.09 -34.54
CA LEU A 16 5.91 19.35 -33.19
C LEU A 16 7.09 19.53 -32.25
N ASP A 17 7.08 20.65 -31.53
CA ASP A 17 8.00 20.94 -30.43
C ASP A 17 7.16 21.30 -29.21
N MET A 18 7.39 20.62 -28.09
CA MET A 18 6.62 20.82 -26.87
C MET A 18 7.49 20.59 -25.63
N GLN A 19 7.27 21.42 -24.61
CA GLN A 19 7.89 21.27 -23.31
C GLN A 19 6.84 20.85 -22.28
N ILE A 20 7.05 19.71 -21.63
CA ILE A 20 6.13 19.16 -20.62
C ILE A 20 6.78 19.29 -19.24
N LYS A 21 6.05 19.90 -18.30
CA LYS A 21 6.45 19.95 -16.88
C LYS A 21 5.77 18.82 -16.12
N VAL A 22 6.56 17.92 -15.53
CA VAL A 22 6.07 16.84 -14.67
C VAL A 22 6.33 17.20 -13.21
N GLU A 23 5.33 17.06 -12.36
CA GLU A 23 5.39 17.39 -10.93
C GLU A 23 4.92 16.19 -10.10
N LYS A 24 5.45 16.06 -8.88
CA LYS A 24 4.94 15.12 -7.87
C LYS A 24 4.00 15.87 -6.93
N GLY A 25 2.88 15.25 -6.60
CA GLY A 25 1.88 15.84 -5.72
C GLY A 25 0.95 14.76 -5.17
N ARG A 26 -0.13 15.18 -4.51
CA ARG A 26 -1.15 14.30 -3.96
C ARG A 26 -2.53 14.79 -4.35
N GLY A 27 -3.42 13.85 -4.67
CA GLY A 27 -4.81 14.15 -4.99
C GLY A 27 -4.97 14.83 -6.35
N TYR A 28 -5.89 15.79 -6.40
CA TYR A 28 -6.27 16.52 -7.60
C TYR A 28 -6.08 18.03 -7.39
N VAL A 29 -5.46 18.69 -8.35
CA VAL A 29 -5.27 20.15 -8.34
C VAL A 29 -5.79 20.74 -9.65
N PRO A 30 -6.90 21.50 -9.61
CA PRO A 30 -7.41 22.21 -10.78
C PRO A 30 -6.37 23.21 -11.31
N GLY A 31 -6.24 23.32 -12.63
CA GLY A 31 -5.32 24.22 -13.32
C GLY A 31 -5.49 25.67 -12.91
N THR A 32 -6.73 26.09 -12.59
CA THR A 32 -7.04 27.44 -12.09
C THR A 32 -6.41 27.77 -10.73
N LEU A 33 -6.20 26.75 -9.88
CA LEU A 33 -5.60 26.89 -8.56
C LEU A 33 -4.08 26.68 -8.57
N ARG A 34 -3.52 26.19 -9.68
CA ARG A 34 -2.07 25.96 -9.79
C ARG A 34 -1.34 27.29 -9.85
N ARG A 35 -0.58 27.58 -8.79
CA ARG A 35 0.35 28.71 -8.71
C ARG A 35 1.72 28.24 -9.19
N PHE A 36 2.23 28.82 -10.27
CA PHE A 36 3.57 28.54 -10.80
C PHE A 36 4.56 29.61 -10.33
N GLY A 37 4.72 29.80 -9.01
CA GLY A 37 5.66 30.78 -8.44
C GLY A 37 5.48 32.23 -8.96
N ASP A 38 6.56 33.01 -8.95
CA ASP A 38 6.65 34.38 -9.50
C ASP A 38 6.57 34.44 -11.03
N GLU A 39 6.39 33.30 -11.72
CA GLU A 39 6.15 33.33 -13.16
C GLU A 39 4.71 33.77 -13.40
N PRO A 40 4.49 34.89 -14.12
CA PRO A 40 3.14 35.28 -14.47
C PRO A 40 2.47 34.12 -15.20
N THR A 41 1.29 33.71 -14.72
CA THR A 41 0.38 32.73 -15.33
C THR A 41 -0.07 33.09 -16.77
N LYS A 42 0.56 34.09 -17.38
CA LYS A 42 0.25 34.74 -18.66
C LYS A 42 1.42 34.72 -19.64
N SER A 43 2.39 33.81 -19.51
CA SER A 43 3.33 33.58 -20.62
C SER A 43 2.53 33.01 -21.80
N ILE A 44 2.46 33.78 -22.90
CA ILE A 44 1.76 33.38 -24.12
C ILE A 44 2.37 32.05 -24.60
N GLY A 45 1.52 31.04 -24.82
CA GLY A 45 1.94 29.69 -25.24
C GLY A 45 2.02 28.66 -24.12
N ARG A 46 1.85 29.02 -22.84
CA ARG A 46 1.71 28.03 -21.75
C ARG A 46 0.26 27.55 -21.64
N ILE A 47 0.04 26.25 -21.83
CA ILE A 47 -1.24 25.59 -21.56
C ILE A 47 -1.17 24.98 -20.16
N VAL A 48 -2.07 25.42 -19.28
CA VAL A 48 -2.18 24.88 -17.92
C VAL A 48 -3.25 23.79 -17.91
N LEU A 49 -2.86 22.60 -17.45
CA LEU A 49 -3.76 21.46 -17.29
C LEU A 49 -3.97 21.15 -15.80
N ASP A 50 -5.11 20.53 -15.51
CA ASP A 50 -5.37 19.94 -14.21
C ASP A 50 -4.34 18.86 -13.89
N ALA A 51 -3.93 18.78 -12.63
CA ALA A 51 -3.03 17.74 -12.16
C ALA A 51 -3.82 16.66 -11.41
N SER A 52 -3.86 15.45 -11.98
CA SER A 52 -4.28 14.25 -11.26
C SER A 52 -3.04 13.47 -10.86
N PHE A 53 -2.76 13.42 -9.55
CA PHE A 53 -1.63 12.70 -8.98
C PHE A 53 -2.03 11.31 -8.45
N SER A 54 -3.26 10.86 -8.71
CA SER A 54 -3.71 9.54 -8.23
C SER A 54 -3.13 8.42 -9.10
N PRO A 55 -2.33 7.51 -8.52
CA PRO A 55 -1.86 6.33 -9.23
C PRO A 55 -2.90 5.19 -9.22
N VAL A 56 -3.96 5.31 -8.41
CA VAL A 56 -5.06 4.34 -8.30
C VAL A 56 -6.22 4.79 -9.17
N LYS A 57 -6.74 3.88 -10.00
CA LYS A 57 -7.87 4.11 -10.92
C LYS A 57 -9.19 3.65 -10.31
N ARG A 58 -9.21 2.47 -9.70
CA ARG A 58 -10.42 1.84 -9.17
C ARG A 58 -10.10 1.02 -7.94
N VAL A 59 -11.02 1.05 -6.98
CA VAL A 59 -11.02 0.19 -5.79
C VAL A 59 -12.42 -0.37 -5.61
N SER A 60 -12.54 -1.68 -5.41
CA SER A 60 -13.76 -2.35 -4.97
C SER A 60 -13.46 -3.24 -3.77
N TYR A 61 -14.43 -3.41 -2.88
CA TYR A 61 -14.28 -4.29 -1.73
C TYR A 61 -15.55 -5.12 -1.51
N ALA A 62 -15.36 -6.30 -0.95
CA ALA A 62 -16.43 -7.19 -0.49
C ALA A 62 -16.02 -7.79 0.86
N VAL A 63 -17.00 -8.01 1.73
CA VAL A 63 -16.82 -8.69 3.01
C VAL A 63 -17.51 -10.04 2.91
N GLU A 64 -16.76 -11.10 3.17
CA GLU A 64 -17.21 -12.49 3.12
C GLU A 64 -17.04 -13.13 4.50
N ASN A 65 -17.89 -14.09 4.85
CA ASN A 65 -17.67 -14.86 6.07
C ASN A 65 -16.43 -15.75 5.90
N ALA A 66 -15.52 -15.68 6.86
CA ALA A 66 -14.31 -16.47 6.91
C ALA A 66 -14.47 -17.60 7.92
N ARG A 67 -14.20 -18.83 7.49
CA ARG A 67 -13.91 -19.93 8.42
C ARG A 67 -12.41 -20.08 8.54
N VAL A 68 -11.88 -19.83 9.73
CA VAL A 68 -10.46 -20.06 10.05
C VAL A 68 -10.42 -21.19 11.06
N GLU A 69 -10.00 -22.36 10.60
CA GLU A 69 -9.98 -23.60 11.40
C GLU A 69 -11.39 -23.94 11.95
N GLN A 70 -11.58 -23.87 13.27
CA GLN A 70 -12.85 -24.09 13.96
C GLN A 70 -13.61 -22.80 14.27
N ARG A 71 -13.03 -21.62 13.98
CA ARG A 71 -13.68 -20.32 14.18
C ARG A 71 -14.49 -19.93 12.94
N THR A 72 -15.76 -19.61 13.14
CA THR A 72 -16.71 -19.21 12.08
C THR A 72 -17.20 -17.78 12.24
N ASP A 73 -16.68 -17.05 13.22
CA ASP A 73 -17.06 -15.70 13.63
C ASP A 73 -16.11 -14.61 13.08
N LEU A 74 -15.36 -14.94 12.02
CA LEU A 74 -14.41 -14.03 11.40
C LEU A 74 -14.93 -13.56 10.04
N ASP A 75 -14.59 -12.33 9.70
CA ASP A 75 -14.86 -11.73 8.40
C ASP A 75 -13.57 -11.66 7.56
N LYS A 76 -13.70 -11.93 6.26
CA LYS A 76 -12.65 -11.78 5.25
C LYS A 76 -12.97 -10.56 4.39
N LEU A 77 -12.04 -9.60 4.38
CA LEU A 77 -12.09 -8.45 3.48
C LEU A 77 -11.36 -8.79 2.18
N VAL A 78 -12.10 -8.79 1.07
CA VAL A 78 -11.55 -8.91 -0.29
C VAL A 78 -11.50 -7.52 -0.91
N MET A 79 -10.33 -7.08 -1.36
CA MET A 79 -10.14 -5.81 -2.05
C MET A 79 -9.56 -6.03 -3.44
N GLU A 80 -10.19 -5.43 -4.44
CA GLU A 80 -9.67 -5.35 -5.80
C GLU A 80 -9.22 -3.93 -6.08
N ILE A 81 -7.94 -3.77 -6.45
CA ILE A 81 -7.33 -2.47 -6.69
C ILE A 81 -6.70 -2.46 -8.07
N GLU A 82 -7.09 -1.47 -8.87
CA GLU A 82 -6.55 -1.23 -10.20
C GLU A 82 -5.69 0.04 -10.18
N THR A 83 -4.41 -0.08 -10.54
CA THR A 83 -3.47 1.04 -10.60
C THR A 83 -3.06 1.35 -12.04
N ASN A 84 -2.49 2.53 -12.27
CA ASN A 84 -1.90 2.91 -13.56
C ASN A 84 -0.46 2.39 -13.76
N GLY A 85 0.00 1.50 -12.88
CA GLY A 85 1.35 0.93 -12.88
C GLY A 85 2.41 1.78 -12.18
N ALA A 86 2.12 3.02 -11.76
CA ALA A 86 3.08 3.85 -11.03
C ALA A 86 3.44 3.32 -9.64
N ILE A 87 2.52 2.57 -9.01
CA ILE A 87 2.72 1.83 -7.76
C ILE A 87 2.02 0.46 -7.87
N SER A 88 2.51 -0.53 -7.12
CA SER A 88 1.81 -1.80 -7.02
C SER A 88 0.56 -1.68 -6.12
N PRO A 89 -0.47 -2.52 -6.30
CA PRO A 89 -1.62 -2.58 -5.40
C PRO A 89 -1.23 -2.82 -3.94
N GLU A 90 -0.23 -3.67 -3.68
CA GLU A 90 0.26 -3.97 -2.34
C GLU A 90 0.89 -2.73 -1.68
N GLU A 91 1.75 -2.01 -2.41
CA GLU A 91 2.35 -0.76 -1.94
C GLU A 91 1.28 0.31 -1.67
N ALA A 92 0.26 0.38 -2.53
CA ALA A 92 -0.87 1.29 -2.35
C ALA A 92 -1.61 1.01 -1.03
N ILE A 93 -1.92 -0.26 -0.74
CA ILE A 93 -2.55 -0.67 0.52
C ILE A 93 -1.66 -0.32 1.70
N ARG A 94 -0.36 -0.65 1.65
CA ARG A 94 0.58 -0.36 2.74
C ARG A 94 0.66 1.12 3.05
N ALA A 95 0.76 1.96 2.02
CA ALA A 95 0.76 3.41 2.17
C ALA A 95 -0.57 3.92 2.76
N SER A 96 -1.70 3.36 2.31
CA SER A 96 -3.03 3.75 2.82
C SER A 96 -3.21 3.36 4.30
N ALA A 97 -2.74 2.18 4.70
CA ALA A 97 -2.79 1.71 6.08
C ALA A 97 -1.93 2.58 6.99
N LYS A 98 -0.72 2.96 6.54
CA LYS A 98 0.13 3.89 7.28
C LYS A 98 -0.55 5.24 7.50
N ILE A 99 -1.14 5.82 6.45
CA ILE A 99 -1.87 7.08 6.56
C ILE A 99 -3.03 6.93 7.56
N LEU A 100 -3.79 5.83 7.50
CA LEU A 100 -4.90 5.57 8.42
C LEU A 100 -4.43 5.51 9.88
N VAL A 101 -3.35 4.78 10.16
CA VAL A 101 -2.76 4.69 11.50
C VAL A 101 -2.32 6.06 12.00
N GLU A 102 -1.63 6.84 11.17
CA GLU A 102 -1.21 8.21 11.52
C GLU A 102 -2.40 9.12 11.87
N GLN A 103 -3.51 9.01 11.14
CA GLN A 103 -4.73 9.76 11.45
C GLN A 103 -5.39 9.30 12.76
N LEU A 104 -5.36 7.99 13.05
CA LEU A 104 -5.95 7.44 14.28
C LEU A 104 -5.11 7.70 15.52
N ALA A 105 -3.79 7.85 15.37
CA ALA A 105 -2.85 8.13 16.47
C ALA A 105 -3.23 9.38 17.26
N VAL A 106 -3.82 10.40 16.60
CA VAL A 106 -4.31 11.62 17.26
C VAL A 106 -5.36 11.29 18.33
N PHE A 107 -6.23 10.30 18.09
CA PHE A 107 -7.25 9.90 19.07
C PHE A 107 -6.66 9.09 20.23
N ALA A 108 -5.63 8.28 19.97
CA ALA A 108 -4.96 7.51 21.03
C ALA A 108 -4.23 8.43 22.02
N GLN A 109 -3.59 9.50 21.53
CA GLN A 109 -2.91 10.50 22.37
C GLN A 109 -3.88 11.28 23.26
N LEU A 110 -5.09 11.54 22.78
CA LEU A 110 -6.14 12.20 23.56
C LEU A 110 -6.63 11.37 24.75
N GLN A 111 -6.49 10.04 24.69
CA GLN A 111 -6.85 9.13 25.79
C GLN A 111 -5.72 8.94 26.81
N GLY A 112 -4.59 9.66 26.68
CA GLY A 112 -3.48 9.59 27.62
C GLY A 112 -2.82 8.21 27.70
N THR A 113 -2.95 7.39 26.66
CA THR A 113 -2.40 6.02 26.64
C THR A 113 -1.21 5.97 25.70
N ASP A 114 -0.06 5.52 26.22
CA ASP A 114 1.23 5.31 25.54
C ASP A 114 1.16 4.15 24.50
N LEU A 115 0.16 4.14 23.63
CA LEU A 115 -0.06 3.07 22.65
C LEU A 115 0.83 3.21 21.39
N ILE A 116 1.48 4.36 21.22
CA ILE A 116 2.19 4.67 19.97
C ILE A 116 3.57 4.00 19.88
N ASP A 117 4.20 3.71 21.02
CA ASP A 117 5.49 3.00 21.06
C ASP A 117 5.40 1.52 20.66
N SER A 118 4.18 0.99 20.48
CA SER A 118 3.95 -0.41 20.10
C SER A 118 3.93 -0.64 18.58
N PHE A 119 3.78 0.42 17.78
CA PHE A 119 3.63 0.29 16.31
C PHE A 119 4.96 0.35 15.54
N ASP A 120 6.04 0.78 16.19
CA ASP A 120 7.39 0.86 15.59
C ASP A 120 8.26 -0.36 15.95
N GLN A 121 7.72 -1.31 16.74
CA GLN A 121 8.39 -2.58 16.94
C GLN A 121 8.14 -3.49 15.73
N PRO A 122 9.20 -4.05 15.11
CA PRO A 122 9.02 -5.07 14.10
C PRO A 122 8.18 -6.19 14.72
N ALA A 123 7.06 -6.51 14.09
CA ALA A 123 6.19 -7.60 14.49
C ALA A 123 7.07 -8.82 14.80
N GLN A 124 7.25 -9.13 16.08
CA GLN A 124 7.88 -10.36 16.47
C GLN A 124 6.99 -11.45 15.88
N ARG A 125 7.51 -12.19 14.91
CA ARG A 125 6.89 -13.43 14.46
C ARG A 125 6.77 -14.28 15.71
N SER A 126 5.60 -14.31 16.30
CA SER A 126 5.23 -15.27 17.32
C SER A 126 5.04 -16.63 16.64
N SER A 127 6.11 -17.17 16.07
CA SER A 127 6.30 -18.61 16.07
C SER A 127 6.86 -18.97 17.44
N SER A 128 6.04 -18.83 18.48
CA SER A 128 6.29 -19.50 19.75
C SER A 128 6.05 -20.98 19.49
N PHE A 129 7.04 -21.66 18.90
CA PHE A 129 7.07 -23.11 18.99
C PHE A 129 7.16 -23.43 20.48
N ASP A 130 6.23 -24.25 20.96
CA ASP A 130 6.25 -24.74 22.33
C ASP A 130 7.64 -25.38 22.56
N PRO A 131 8.43 -24.97 23.56
CA PRO A 131 9.80 -25.47 23.76
C PRO A 131 9.88 -26.99 23.88
N ILE A 132 8.75 -27.66 24.16
CA ILE A 132 8.59 -29.12 24.11
C ILE A 132 8.82 -29.71 22.72
N LEU A 133 8.52 -28.97 21.64
CA LEU A 133 8.64 -29.42 20.25
C LEU A 133 10.07 -29.33 19.71
N LEU A 134 10.94 -28.58 20.39
CA LEU A 134 12.38 -28.50 20.12
C LEU A 134 13.18 -29.51 20.96
N ARG A 135 12.51 -30.23 21.86
CA ARG A 135 13.13 -31.21 22.73
C ARG A 135 13.49 -32.46 21.91
N PRO A 136 14.74 -32.93 21.95
CA PRO A 136 15.13 -34.16 21.27
C PRO A 136 14.31 -35.35 21.80
N VAL A 137 14.02 -36.31 20.92
CA VAL A 137 13.16 -37.47 21.22
C VAL A 137 13.64 -38.24 22.46
N ASP A 138 14.95 -38.29 22.67
CA ASP A 138 15.63 -38.95 23.79
C ASP A 138 15.27 -38.37 25.17
N GLU A 139 14.75 -37.15 25.23
CA GLU A 139 14.35 -36.49 26.48
C GLU A 139 12.82 -36.49 26.73
N LEU A 140 12.04 -36.97 25.76
CA LEU A 140 10.66 -37.38 26.01
C LEU A 140 10.77 -38.71 26.76
N GLU A 141 10.20 -38.83 27.96
CA GLU A 141 10.26 -40.02 28.83
C GLU A 141 9.51 -41.23 28.23
N LEU A 142 9.96 -41.68 27.06
CA LEU A 142 9.36 -42.73 26.24
C LEU A 142 9.85 -44.10 26.70
N THR A 143 9.02 -45.10 26.44
CA THR A 143 9.40 -46.48 26.73
C THR A 143 10.49 -46.97 25.76
N VAL A 144 11.33 -47.91 26.21
CA VAL A 144 12.45 -48.50 25.44
C VAL A 144 12.03 -49.04 24.06
N ARG A 145 10.76 -49.44 23.91
CA ARG A 145 10.20 -49.91 22.62
C ARG A 145 9.88 -48.75 21.68
N SER A 146 9.40 -47.63 22.20
CA SER A 146 9.06 -46.44 21.43
C SER A 146 10.31 -45.74 20.90
N ASP A 147 11.37 -45.69 21.71
CA ASP A 147 12.65 -45.07 21.37
C ASP A 147 13.35 -45.76 20.18
N ASN A 148 13.37 -47.10 20.18
CA ASN A 148 13.95 -47.88 19.07
C ASN A 148 13.17 -47.81 17.76
N CYS A 149 11.89 -47.45 17.79
CA CYS A 149 11.06 -47.29 16.59
C CYS A 149 11.11 -45.88 15.99
N LEU A 150 11.69 -44.91 16.70
CA LEU A 150 11.83 -43.52 16.26
C LEU A 150 13.26 -43.15 15.82
N LYS A 151 14.25 -43.98 16.12
CA LYS A 151 15.59 -43.95 15.49
C LYS A 151 15.53 -44.39 14.03
#